data_AF-A0A8X6QL70-F1
#
_entry.id   AF-A0A8X6QL70-F1
#
_cell.length_a   1.000
_cell.length_b   1.000
_cell.length_c   1.000
_cell.angle_alpha   90.00
_cell.angle_beta   90.00
_cell.angle_gamma   90.00
#
_symmetry.space_group_name_H-M   'P 1'
#
loop_
_entity.id
_entity.type
_entity.pdbx_description
1 polymer ?
#
loop_
_entity_poly.entity_id
_entity_poly.type
_entity_poly.pdbx_seq_one_letter_code
_entity_poly.pdbx_strand_id
1 'polypeptide(L)'
;MLNITRLHNAMASVGSMRRILQLSRDYSRKRVAFGKTLAEIPLHMRVLSTIEMEIRGSLLLLLKVGILLGKTEKLYTAKQAVAVASEGLETFGRQGYMEDSRLPVILRNAQVLPIWEGTTNVMSLDVIRSLKTNSETLMSLKKSITLCMEAGKKEGALQESGSKVDKSINYILRFIKNYPELLNIAARDISYSIARSYIGALLIENAAITKKKTDIFTAKQWCEIQELCPLSLHKDYPYYVKNDFETIMEGCKVD
;
A
#
# COMPACT_ATOMS: atom_id res chain seq x y z
N MET A 1 -3.17 -19.01 9.15
CA MET A 1 -1.68 -18.98 9.15
C MET A 1 -1.12 -18.24 7.93
N LEU A 2 -1.38 -18.66 6.69
CA LEU A 2 -0.79 -18.07 5.46
C LEU A 2 -1.11 -16.57 5.23
N ASN A 3 -2.32 -16.10 5.56
CA ASN A 3 -2.67 -14.68 5.37
C ASN A 3 -1.89 -13.75 6.30
N ILE A 4 -1.64 -14.20 7.54
CA ILE A 4 -0.87 -13.44 8.55
C ILE A 4 0.61 -13.41 8.17
N THR A 5 1.19 -14.53 7.72
CA THR A 5 2.60 -14.56 7.31
C THR A 5 2.85 -13.78 6.02
N ARG A 6 1.89 -13.75 5.08
CA ARG A 6 1.94 -12.87 3.90
C ARG A 6 1.90 -11.38 4.27
N LEU A 7 1.09 -11.00 5.26
CA LEU A 7 1.09 -9.64 5.79
C LEU A 7 2.46 -9.29 6.40
N HIS A 8 3.04 -10.19 7.20
CA HIS A 8 4.38 -9.98 7.76
C HIS A 8 5.46 -9.86 6.69
N ASN A 9 5.38 -10.66 5.62
CA ASN A 9 6.28 -10.55 4.48
C ASN A 9 6.14 -9.18 3.78
N ALA A 10 4.91 -8.69 3.61
CA ALA A 10 4.67 -7.35 3.07
C ALA A 10 5.21 -6.25 4.01
N MET A 11 5.03 -6.38 5.34
CA MET A 11 5.62 -5.48 6.33
C MET A 11 7.15 -5.45 6.23
N ALA A 12 7.80 -6.61 6.15
CA ALA A 12 9.25 -6.73 5.99
C ALA A 12 9.73 -6.10 4.67
N SER A 13 8.99 -6.31 3.58
CA SER A 13 9.29 -5.75 2.27
C SER A 13 9.23 -4.22 2.29
N VAL A 14 8.13 -3.64 2.79
CA VAL A 14 7.97 -2.18 2.91
C VAL A 14 8.99 -1.57 3.88
N GLY A 15 9.26 -2.24 5.01
CA GLY A 15 10.28 -1.83 5.98
C GLY A 15 11.68 -1.78 5.36
N SER A 16 12.04 -2.80 4.57
CA SER A 16 13.32 -2.87 3.87
C SER A 16 13.46 -1.76 2.81
N MET A 17 12.40 -1.53 2.01
CA MET A 17 12.39 -0.43 1.03
C MET A 17 12.53 0.94 1.71
N ARG A 18 11.84 1.16 2.83
CA ARG A 18 11.95 2.40 3.62
C ARG A 18 13.36 2.57 4.19
N ARG A 19 13.96 1.50 4.70
CA ARG A 19 15.31 1.51 5.28
C ARG A 19 16.36 1.88 4.24
N ILE A 20 16.36 1.23 3.07
CA ILE A 20 17.36 1.53 2.03
C ILE A 20 17.24 2.98 1.55
N LEU A 21 16.02 3.51 1.38
CA LEU A 21 15.85 4.90 0.98
C LEU A 21 16.33 5.90 2.03
N GLN A 22 16.14 5.62 3.32
CA GLN A 22 16.68 6.47 4.39
C GLN A 22 18.22 6.53 4.34
N LEU A 23 18.88 5.39 4.15
CA LEU A 23 20.33 5.32 4.01
C LEU A 23 20.80 6.04 2.74
N SER A 24 20.13 5.82 1.60
CA SER A 24 20.45 6.48 0.34
C SER A 24 20.31 8.00 0.43
N ARG A 25 19.32 8.52 1.17
CA ARG A 25 19.14 9.96 1.41
C ARG A 25 20.24 10.58 2.26
N ASP A 26 20.67 9.88 3.30
CA ASP A 26 21.77 10.34 4.13
C ASP A 26 23.09 10.35 3.33
N TYR A 27 23.33 9.26 2.59
CA TYR A 27 24.51 9.14 1.74
C TYR A 27 24.54 10.19 0.63
N SER A 28 23.40 10.49 -0.01
CA SER A 28 23.34 11.44 -1.12
C SER A 28 23.73 12.86 -0.74
N ARG A 29 23.57 13.23 0.54
CA ARG A 29 23.98 14.54 1.09
C ARG A 29 25.49 14.63 1.39
N LYS A 30 26.18 13.49 1.46
CA LYS A 30 27.60 13.41 1.84
C LYS A 30 28.50 13.11 0.65
N ARG A 31 28.03 12.25 -0.28
CA ARG A 31 28.84 11.84 -1.42
C ARG A 31 28.88 12.93 -2.49
N VAL A 32 30.10 13.34 -2.86
CA VAL A 32 30.35 14.25 -3.97
C VAL A 32 30.74 13.45 -5.22
N ALA A 33 30.12 13.79 -6.35
CA ALA A 33 30.47 13.32 -7.69
C ALA A 33 30.24 14.45 -8.69
N PHE A 34 31.09 14.58 -9.70
CA PHE A 34 31.00 15.66 -10.69
C PHE A 34 30.93 17.07 -10.05
N GLY A 35 31.68 17.28 -8.96
CA GLY A 35 31.78 18.57 -8.26
C GLY A 35 30.55 18.97 -7.43
N LYS A 36 29.53 18.11 -7.30
CA LYS A 36 28.32 18.37 -6.51
C LYS A 36 28.00 17.19 -5.60
N THR A 37 27.23 17.43 -4.54
CA THR A 37 26.65 16.31 -3.78
C THR A 37 25.65 15.55 -4.65
N LEU A 38 25.48 14.25 -4.44
CA LEU A 38 24.48 13.48 -5.20
C LEU A 38 23.06 14.03 -5.01
N ALA A 39 22.76 14.66 -3.88
CA ALA A 39 21.50 15.33 -3.61
C ALA A 39 21.21 16.52 -4.55
N GLU A 40 22.25 17.13 -5.12
CA GLU A 40 22.14 18.24 -6.07
C GLU A 40 22.05 17.76 -7.53
N ILE A 41 22.28 16.46 -7.79
CA ILE A 41 22.21 15.87 -9.12
C ILE A 41 20.74 15.52 -9.44
N PRO A 42 20.08 16.18 -10.42
CA PRO A 42 18.65 15.96 -10.67
C PRO A 42 18.29 14.54 -11.05
N LEU A 43 19.16 13.84 -11.81
CA LEU A 43 18.97 12.44 -12.18
C LEU A 43 18.92 11.53 -10.95
N HIS A 44 19.81 11.75 -9.97
CA HIS A 44 19.83 10.98 -8.73
C HIS A 44 18.55 11.22 -7.91
N MET A 45 18.13 12.48 -7.80
CA MET A 45 16.90 12.83 -7.10
C MET A 45 15.64 12.30 -7.78
N ARG A 46 15.64 12.20 -9.12
CA ARG A 46 14.55 11.59 -9.88
C ARG A 46 14.37 10.12 -9.51
N VAL A 47 15.47 9.34 -9.45
CA VAL A 47 15.43 7.93 -9.05
C VAL A 47 14.93 7.78 -7.61
N LEU A 48 15.47 8.55 -6.66
CA LEU A 48 15.02 8.50 -5.27
C LEU A 48 13.56 8.93 -5.10
N SER A 49 13.07 9.84 -5.93
CA SER A 49 11.66 10.25 -5.95
C SER A 49 10.75 9.11 -6.41
N THR A 50 11.12 8.37 -7.45
CA THR A 50 10.37 7.19 -7.91
C THR A 50 10.34 6.11 -6.82
N ILE A 51 11.47 5.85 -6.15
CA ILE A 51 11.54 4.90 -5.03
C ILE A 51 10.65 5.36 -3.86
N GLU A 52 10.68 6.64 -3.49
CA GLU A 52 9.81 7.18 -2.42
C GLU A 52 8.33 6.99 -2.76
N MET A 53 7.96 7.23 -4.02
CA MET A 53 6.59 7.08 -4.50
C MET A 53 6.10 5.64 -4.35
N GLU A 54 6.89 4.65 -4.77
CA GLU A 54 6.61 3.21 -4.59
C GLU A 54 6.44 2.84 -3.11
N ILE A 55 7.31 3.35 -2.24
CA ILE A 55 7.26 3.07 -0.80
C ILE A 55 5.99 3.65 -0.17
N ARG A 56 5.63 4.89 -0.52
CA ARG A 56 4.42 5.55 0.00
C ARG A 56 3.17 4.80 -0.40
N GLY A 57 3.08 4.42 -1.68
CA GLY A 57 1.96 3.64 -2.19
C GLY A 57 1.85 2.28 -1.52
N SER A 58 2.97 1.54 -1.43
CA SER A 58 3.03 0.22 -0.79
C SER A 58 2.71 0.28 0.70
N LEU A 59 3.14 1.33 1.41
CA LEU A 59 2.83 1.53 2.82
C LEU A 59 1.34 1.76 3.06
N LEU A 60 0.69 2.60 2.24
CA LEU A 60 -0.75 2.83 2.35
C LEU A 60 -1.54 1.55 2.08
N LEU A 61 -1.15 0.77 1.06
CA LEU A 61 -1.76 -0.52 0.78
C LEU A 61 -1.57 -1.50 1.95
N LEU A 62 -0.37 -1.57 2.52
CA LEU A 62 -0.07 -2.41 3.68
C LEU A 62 -0.95 -2.06 4.88
N LEU A 63 -1.06 -0.77 5.22
CA LEU A 63 -1.89 -0.30 6.32
C LEU A 63 -3.38 -0.58 6.05
N LYS A 64 -3.84 -0.37 4.81
CA LYS A 64 -5.22 -0.68 4.41
C LYS A 64 -5.53 -2.16 4.55
N VAL A 65 -4.62 -3.04 4.12
CA VAL A 65 -4.75 -4.49 4.31
C VAL A 65 -4.74 -4.86 5.79
N GLY A 66 -3.91 -4.20 6.62
CA GLY A 66 -3.94 -4.36 8.07
C GLY A 66 -5.29 -4.00 8.70
N ILE A 67 -5.90 -2.88 8.28
CA ILE A 67 -7.24 -2.46 8.72
C ILE A 67 -8.31 -3.48 8.28
N LEU A 68 -8.21 -4.00 7.05
CA LEU A 68 -9.16 -4.97 6.51
C LEU A 68 -9.03 -6.36 7.16
N LEU A 69 -7.81 -6.75 7.55
CA LEU A 69 -7.53 -8.04 8.18
C LEU A 69 -7.81 -8.05 9.70
N GLY A 70 -7.72 -6.90 10.39
CA GLY A 70 -7.73 -6.86 11.84
C GLY A 70 -8.59 -5.75 12.41
N LYS A 71 -9.92 -5.92 12.39
CA LYS A 71 -10.83 -5.11 13.22
C LYS A 71 -10.94 -5.67 14.66
N THR A 72 -10.76 -6.98 14.85
CA THR A 72 -10.98 -7.70 16.12
C THR A 72 -9.71 -7.87 16.97
N GLU A 73 -8.57 -8.13 16.34
CA GLU A 73 -7.31 -8.44 17.02
C GLU A 73 -6.68 -7.16 17.61
N LYS A 74 -6.75 -6.05 16.88
CA LYS A 74 -6.26 -4.73 17.32
C LYS A 74 -7.00 -4.24 18.57
N LEU A 75 -8.33 -4.39 18.61
CA LEU A 75 -9.18 -4.05 19.74
C LEU A 75 -8.64 -4.63 21.06
N TYR A 76 -8.47 -5.96 21.08
CA TYR A 76 -8.12 -6.69 22.29
C TYR A 76 -6.64 -6.50 22.63
N THR A 77 -5.74 -6.73 21.66
CA THR A 77 -4.30 -6.69 21.92
C THR A 77 -3.79 -5.29 22.26
N ALA A 78 -4.35 -4.22 21.68
CA ALA A 78 -3.95 -2.86 22.00
C ALA A 78 -4.40 -2.44 23.40
N LYS A 79 -5.60 -2.88 23.84
CA LYS A 79 -6.06 -2.61 25.21
C LYS A 79 -5.25 -3.43 26.24
N GLN A 80 -4.92 -4.67 25.92
CA GLN A 80 -4.09 -5.54 26.76
C GLN A 80 -2.64 -5.05 26.86
N ALA A 81 -2.07 -4.51 25.77
CA ALA A 81 -0.69 -4.00 25.77
C ALA A 81 -0.46 -2.90 26.82
N VAL A 82 -1.45 -2.05 27.09
CA VAL A 82 -1.35 -1.01 28.13
C VAL A 82 -1.40 -1.61 29.52
N ALA A 83 -2.34 -2.53 29.77
CA ALA A 83 -2.48 -3.19 31.06
C ALA A 83 -1.21 -3.99 31.42
N VAL A 84 -0.72 -4.79 30.48
CA VAL A 84 0.50 -5.60 30.66
C VAL A 84 1.74 -4.72 30.82
N ALA A 85 1.88 -3.62 30.06
CA ALA A 85 3.00 -2.71 30.24
C ALA A 85 2.97 -2.02 31.61
N SER A 86 1.79 -1.66 32.13
CA SER A 86 1.64 -1.05 33.45
C SER A 86 2.07 -2.01 34.56
N GLU A 87 1.53 -3.23 34.56
CA GLU A 87 1.91 -4.30 35.51
C GLU A 87 3.40 -4.63 35.41
N GLY A 88 3.92 -4.71 34.17
CA GLY A 88 5.34 -4.94 33.91
C GLY A 88 6.24 -3.88 34.53
N LEU A 89 5.89 -2.59 34.44
CA LEU A 89 6.65 -1.52 35.09
C LEU A 89 6.61 -1.62 36.62
N GLU A 90 5.47 -2.00 37.18
CA GLU A 90 5.31 -2.17 38.63
C GLU A 90 6.27 -3.24 39.20
N THR A 91 6.57 -4.30 38.44
CA THR A 91 7.55 -5.32 38.86
C THR A 91 8.97 -4.76 39.06
N PHE A 92 9.30 -3.62 38.45
CA PHE A 92 10.58 -2.92 38.63
C PHE A 92 10.54 -1.86 39.74
N GLY A 93 9.42 -1.69 40.44
CA GLY A 93 9.24 -0.70 41.51
C GLY A 93 9.56 0.73 41.04
N ARG A 94 10.33 1.48 41.85
CA ARG A 94 10.73 2.86 41.50
C ARG A 94 11.43 2.93 40.14
N GLN A 95 12.24 1.94 39.79
CA GLN A 95 12.99 1.95 38.53
C GLN A 95 12.07 1.86 37.32
N GLY A 96 10.91 1.20 37.44
CA GLY A 96 9.89 1.19 36.38
C GLY A 96 9.24 2.55 36.11
N TYR A 97 9.35 3.50 37.05
CA TYR A 97 8.79 4.85 36.93
C TYR A 97 9.82 5.89 36.45
N MET A 98 11.10 5.70 36.75
CA MET A 98 12.14 6.68 36.45
C MET A 98 12.45 6.73 34.95
N GLU A 99 12.38 7.91 34.32
CA GLU A 99 12.54 8.07 32.86
C GLU A 99 13.95 7.72 32.35
N ASP A 100 14.98 7.85 33.18
CA ASP A 100 16.37 7.49 32.87
C ASP A 100 16.58 5.97 32.74
N SER A 101 15.72 5.16 33.36
CA SER A 101 15.70 3.70 33.18
C SER A 101 15.30 3.26 31.76
N ARG A 102 14.69 4.18 30.99
CA ARG A 102 14.07 3.94 29.68
C ARG A 102 12.91 2.94 29.68
N LEU A 103 12.47 2.44 30.84
CA LEU A 103 11.32 1.54 30.95
C LEU A 103 9.97 2.27 30.74
N PRO A 104 9.72 3.48 31.31
CA PRO A 104 8.44 4.19 31.15
C PRO A 104 8.05 4.49 29.70
N VAL A 105 9.02 4.59 28.78
CA VAL A 105 8.75 4.82 27.35
C VAL A 105 7.91 3.70 26.73
N ILE A 106 7.99 2.48 27.28
CA ILE A 106 7.24 1.31 26.80
C ILE A 106 5.75 1.51 27.08
N LEU A 107 5.39 1.92 28.30
CA LEU A 107 3.99 2.21 28.65
C LEU A 107 3.47 3.43 27.87
N ARG A 108 4.29 4.49 27.74
CA ARG A 108 3.93 5.68 26.96
C ARG A 108 3.68 5.36 25.48
N ASN A 109 4.48 4.47 24.89
CA ASN A 109 4.31 4.02 23.51
C ASN A 109 3.19 2.98 23.34
N ALA A 110 2.90 2.17 24.36
CA ALA A 110 1.80 1.20 24.34
C ALA A 110 0.43 1.90 24.43
N GLN A 111 0.33 2.98 25.20
CA GLN A 111 -0.91 3.75 25.42
C GLN A 111 -1.53 4.33 24.14
N VAL A 112 -0.67 4.50 23.17
CA VAL A 112 -0.95 4.98 21.82
C VAL A 112 -1.77 3.98 21.00
N LEU A 113 -1.50 2.68 21.18
CA LEU A 113 -2.07 1.62 20.36
C LEU A 113 -3.60 1.51 20.41
N PRO A 114 -4.28 1.64 21.58
CA PRO A 114 -5.75 1.56 21.64
C PRO A 114 -6.46 2.86 21.26
N ILE A 115 -5.70 3.94 21.00
CA ILE A 115 -6.25 5.28 20.72
C ILE A 115 -6.26 5.55 19.21
N TRP A 116 -5.21 5.15 18.49
CA TRP A 116 -4.99 5.53 17.09
C TRP A 116 -5.66 4.56 16.13
N GLU A 117 -5.98 5.00 14.90
CA GLU A 117 -6.57 4.14 13.85
C GLU A 117 -7.89 3.46 14.29
N GLY A 118 -8.71 4.20 15.06
CA GLY A 118 -9.98 3.74 15.63
C GLY A 118 -9.83 3.29 17.08
N THR A 119 -10.56 3.95 17.98
CA THR A 119 -10.63 3.55 19.39
C THR A 119 -11.31 2.19 19.52
N THR A 120 -11.02 1.50 20.62
CA THR A 120 -11.63 0.22 21.01
C THR A 120 -13.12 0.15 20.68
N ASN A 121 -13.93 1.12 21.13
CA ASN A 121 -15.38 1.11 20.91
C ASN A 121 -15.78 1.36 19.44
N VAL A 122 -15.05 2.23 18.73
CA VAL A 122 -15.30 2.52 17.31
C VAL A 122 -15.01 1.28 16.46
N MET A 123 -13.95 0.53 16.78
CA MET A 123 -13.60 -0.70 16.06
C MET A 123 -14.59 -1.84 16.33
N SER A 124 -15.09 -1.98 17.56
CA SER A 124 -16.11 -2.98 17.90
C SER A 124 -17.41 -2.79 17.11
N LEU A 125 -17.84 -1.55 16.89
CA LEU A 125 -19.02 -1.24 16.08
C LEU A 125 -18.82 -1.58 14.59
N ASP A 126 -17.59 -1.40 14.10
CA ASP A 126 -17.23 -1.61 12.70
C ASP A 126 -17.07 -3.11 12.34
N VAL A 127 -16.87 -3.97 13.34
CA VAL A 127 -16.93 -5.45 13.22
C VAL A 127 -18.35 -5.91 12.97
N ILE A 128 -19.32 -5.47 13.80
CA ILE A 128 -20.75 -5.84 13.67
C ILE A 128 -21.31 -5.41 12.31
N ARG A 129 -20.87 -4.26 11.80
CA ARG A 129 -21.24 -3.76 10.47
C ARG A 129 -20.73 -4.65 9.33
N SER A 130 -19.54 -5.24 9.47
CA SER A 130 -18.91 -6.04 8.41
C SER A 130 -19.46 -7.47 8.29
N LEU A 131 -20.09 -8.01 9.33
CA LEU A 131 -20.54 -9.41 9.39
C LEU A 131 -21.87 -9.68 8.64
N LYS A 132 -22.55 -8.66 8.12
CA LYS A 132 -23.90 -8.77 7.55
C LYS A 132 -23.98 -8.99 6.03
N THR A 133 -22.89 -9.15 5.30
CA THR A 133 -22.98 -9.01 3.83
C THR A 133 -21.90 -9.79 3.10
N ASN A 134 -22.24 -10.90 2.41
CA ASN A 134 -21.31 -11.50 1.45
C ASN A 134 -21.98 -12.22 0.28
N SER A 135 -22.01 -11.54 -0.87
CA SER A 135 -21.93 -12.10 -2.23
C SER A 135 -21.37 -11.09 -3.27
N GLU A 136 -20.83 -9.94 -2.85
CA GLU A 136 -20.51 -8.79 -3.73
C GLU A 136 -19.03 -8.31 -3.65
N THR A 137 -18.06 -9.23 -3.55
CA THR A 137 -16.65 -8.88 -3.26
C THR A 137 -16.00 -7.95 -4.31
N LEU A 138 -16.32 -8.14 -5.60
CA LEU A 138 -15.80 -7.31 -6.69
C LEU A 138 -16.41 -5.90 -6.70
N MET A 139 -17.71 -5.81 -6.39
CA MET A 139 -18.43 -4.55 -6.24
C MET A 139 -17.99 -3.80 -4.98
N SER A 140 -17.67 -4.54 -3.91
CA SER A 140 -17.10 -4.00 -2.67
C SER A 140 -15.71 -3.41 -2.90
N LEU A 141 -14.85 -4.06 -3.70
CA LEU A 141 -13.56 -3.51 -4.11
C LEU A 141 -13.74 -2.20 -4.90
N LYS A 142 -14.62 -2.20 -5.91
CA LYS A 142 -14.95 -0.98 -6.68
C LYS A 142 -15.41 0.14 -5.74
N LYS A 143 -16.36 -0.17 -4.85
CA LYS A 143 -16.92 0.78 -3.88
C LYS A 143 -15.85 1.33 -2.95
N SER A 144 -14.96 0.49 -2.43
CA SER A 144 -13.86 0.92 -1.56
C SER A 144 -12.93 1.89 -2.29
N ILE A 145 -12.59 1.62 -3.55
CA ILE A 145 -11.74 2.51 -4.34
C ILE A 145 -12.49 3.82 -4.66
N THR A 146 -13.76 3.76 -5.05
CA THR A 146 -14.57 4.96 -5.30
C THR A 146 -14.65 5.86 -4.07
N LEU A 147 -14.84 5.29 -2.87
CA LEU A 147 -14.85 6.04 -1.61
C LEU A 147 -13.52 6.75 -1.34
N CYS A 148 -12.39 6.08 -1.51
CA CYS A 148 -11.07 6.72 -1.37
C CYS A 148 -10.90 7.90 -2.36
N MET A 149 -11.46 7.79 -3.57
CA MET A 149 -11.41 8.85 -4.57
C MET A 149 -12.37 10.03 -4.30
N GLU A 150 -13.44 9.86 -3.52
CA GLU A 150 -14.39 10.94 -3.22
C GLU A 150 -13.73 12.12 -2.49
N ALA A 151 -12.78 11.84 -1.60
CA ALA A 151 -11.97 12.86 -0.96
C ALA A 151 -11.15 13.66 -1.99
N GLY A 152 -10.60 12.99 -3.00
CA GLY A 152 -9.81 13.61 -4.07
C GLY A 152 -10.61 14.41 -5.08
N LYS A 153 -11.89 14.10 -5.32
CA LYS A 153 -12.74 14.83 -6.28
C LYS A 153 -12.93 16.31 -5.92
N LYS A 154 -12.90 16.64 -4.63
CA LYS A 154 -13.03 18.01 -4.12
C LYS A 154 -11.77 18.85 -4.33
N GLU A 155 -10.64 18.21 -4.58
CA GLU A 155 -9.35 18.87 -4.79
C GLU A 155 -9.07 18.94 -6.31
N GLY A 156 -9.21 20.12 -6.91
CA GLY A 156 -9.10 20.30 -8.37
C GLY A 156 -7.80 19.73 -8.96
N ALA A 157 -6.71 19.79 -8.19
CA ALA A 157 -5.42 19.24 -8.58
C ALA A 157 -5.40 17.70 -8.76
N LEU A 158 -6.31 16.95 -8.14
CA LEU A 158 -6.32 15.48 -8.13
C LEU A 158 -7.38 14.85 -9.06
N GLN A 159 -8.21 15.68 -9.72
CA GLN A 159 -9.32 15.21 -10.56
C GLN A 159 -8.85 14.35 -11.74
N GLU A 160 -7.77 14.75 -12.43
CA GLU A 160 -7.22 13.99 -13.54
C GLU A 160 -6.71 12.61 -13.09
N SER A 161 -5.97 12.57 -11.98
CA SER A 161 -5.49 11.33 -11.37
C SER A 161 -6.65 10.39 -10.99
N GLY A 162 -7.73 10.94 -10.41
CA GLY A 162 -8.95 10.19 -10.11
C GLY A 162 -9.62 9.63 -11.36
N SER A 163 -9.70 10.40 -12.44
CA SER A 163 -10.24 9.92 -13.72
C SER A 163 -9.43 8.74 -14.29
N LYS A 164 -8.10 8.77 -14.19
CA LYS A 164 -7.23 7.68 -14.64
C LYS A 164 -7.45 6.39 -13.83
N VAL A 165 -7.56 6.50 -12.50
CA VAL A 165 -7.85 5.36 -11.63
C VAL A 165 -9.24 4.77 -11.93
N ASP A 166 -10.26 5.62 -12.14
CA ASP A 166 -11.61 5.17 -12.47
C ASP A 166 -11.67 4.47 -13.84
N LYS A 167 -10.99 5.01 -14.86
CA LYS A 167 -10.84 4.35 -16.17
C LYS A 167 -10.18 2.98 -16.03
N SER A 168 -9.09 2.88 -15.27
CA SER A 168 -8.37 1.63 -15.02
C SER A 168 -9.28 0.56 -14.40
N ILE A 169 -10.00 0.90 -13.32
CA ILE A 169 -10.89 -0.06 -12.64
C ILE A 169 -12.05 -0.47 -13.53
N ASN A 170 -12.67 0.47 -14.24
CA ASN A 170 -13.74 0.16 -15.17
C ASN A 170 -13.24 -0.75 -16.30
N TYR A 171 -12.00 -0.57 -16.77
CA TYR A 171 -11.38 -1.46 -17.74
C TYR A 171 -11.17 -2.87 -17.17
N ILE A 172 -10.57 -3.01 -15.97
CA ILE A 172 -10.38 -4.30 -15.30
C ILE A 172 -11.72 -5.04 -15.14
N LEU A 173 -12.77 -4.34 -14.68
CA LEU A 173 -14.09 -4.93 -14.50
C LEU A 173 -14.73 -5.39 -15.81
N ARG A 174 -14.58 -4.61 -16.89
CA ARG A 174 -15.05 -5.00 -18.23
C ARG A 174 -14.26 -6.20 -18.76
N PHE A 175 -12.94 -6.23 -18.56
CA PHE A 175 -12.09 -7.33 -18.98
C PHE A 175 -12.49 -8.63 -18.30
N ILE A 176 -12.63 -8.63 -16.97
CA ILE A 176 -13.04 -9.81 -16.19
C ILE A 176 -14.40 -10.34 -16.64
N LYS A 177 -15.34 -9.44 -16.98
CA LYS A 177 -16.68 -9.80 -17.42
C LYS A 177 -16.71 -10.37 -18.83
N ASN A 178 -15.94 -9.78 -19.75
CA ASN A 178 -16.02 -10.08 -21.18
C ASN A 178 -15.13 -11.24 -21.63
N TYR A 179 -14.06 -11.55 -20.88
CA TYR A 179 -13.07 -12.57 -21.24
C TYR A 179 -12.75 -13.53 -20.07
N PRO A 180 -13.75 -14.25 -19.52
CA PRO A 180 -13.54 -15.16 -18.39
C PRO A 180 -12.52 -16.29 -18.68
N GLU A 181 -12.40 -16.71 -19.93
CA GLU A 181 -11.45 -17.71 -20.40
C GLU A 181 -9.98 -17.27 -20.32
N LEU A 182 -9.73 -15.96 -20.26
CA LEU A 182 -8.39 -15.36 -20.24
C LEU A 182 -7.86 -15.06 -18.84
N LEU A 183 -8.69 -15.24 -17.82
CA LEU A 183 -8.37 -14.84 -16.44
C LEU A 183 -7.11 -15.50 -15.89
N ASN A 184 -6.86 -16.76 -16.22
CA ASN A 184 -5.71 -17.51 -15.70
C ASN A 184 -4.39 -16.97 -16.24
N ILE A 185 -4.36 -16.59 -17.52
CA ILE A 185 -3.14 -16.14 -18.18
C ILE A 185 -2.91 -14.65 -17.88
N ALA A 186 -3.97 -13.85 -17.85
CA ALA A 186 -3.93 -12.45 -17.46
C ALA A 186 -3.82 -12.23 -15.93
N ALA A 187 -3.79 -13.30 -15.12
CA ALA A 187 -3.93 -13.21 -13.65
C ALA A 187 -2.91 -12.26 -13.01
N ARG A 188 -1.67 -12.26 -13.51
CA ARG A 188 -0.61 -11.38 -13.03
C ARG A 188 -0.92 -9.92 -13.35
N ASP A 189 -1.29 -9.63 -14.59
CA ASP A 189 -1.57 -8.27 -15.05
C ASP A 189 -2.82 -7.70 -14.38
N ILE A 190 -3.86 -8.53 -14.19
CA ILE A 190 -5.04 -8.18 -13.40
C ILE A 190 -4.64 -7.82 -11.96
N SER A 191 -3.80 -8.65 -11.33
CA SER A 191 -3.36 -8.45 -9.95
C SER A 191 -2.56 -7.15 -9.79
N TYR A 192 -1.65 -6.88 -10.71
CA TYR A 192 -0.86 -5.64 -10.74
C TYR A 192 -1.75 -4.43 -11.01
N SER A 193 -2.71 -4.55 -11.93
CA SER A 193 -3.64 -3.46 -12.27
C SER A 193 -4.53 -3.09 -11.07
N ILE A 194 -5.05 -4.10 -10.35
CA ILE A 194 -5.82 -3.90 -9.12
C ILE A 194 -4.94 -3.22 -8.06
N ALA A 195 -3.74 -3.74 -7.80
CA ALA A 195 -2.84 -3.18 -6.79
C ALA A 195 -2.46 -1.73 -7.11
N ARG A 196 -2.07 -1.43 -8.35
CA ARG A 196 -1.66 -0.08 -8.78
C ARG A 196 -2.81 0.91 -8.75
N SER A 197 -4.00 0.47 -9.16
CA SER A 197 -5.22 1.30 -9.13
C SER A 197 -5.67 1.58 -7.70
N TYR A 198 -5.57 0.60 -6.80
CA TYR A 198 -5.91 0.79 -5.40
C TYR A 198 -4.88 1.68 -4.68
N ILE A 199 -3.58 1.48 -4.94
CA ILE A 199 -2.53 2.38 -4.45
C ILE A 199 -2.78 3.81 -4.94
N GLY A 200 -3.12 3.99 -6.23
CA GLY A 200 -3.45 5.31 -6.78
C GLY A 200 -4.60 5.98 -6.03
N ALA A 201 -5.67 5.23 -5.74
CA ALA A 201 -6.80 5.73 -4.96
C ALA A 201 -6.41 6.12 -3.52
N LEU A 202 -5.59 5.30 -2.85
CA LEU A 202 -5.12 5.58 -1.49
C LEU A 202 -4.18 6.79 -1.44
N LEU A 203 -3.32 6.97 -2.44
CA LEU A 203 -2.46 8.14 -2.57
C LEU A 203 -3.29 9.42 -2.79
N ILE A 204 -4.34 9.35 -3.61
CA ILE A 204 -5.29 10.46 -3.82
C ILE A 204 -6.02 10.80 -2.52
N GLU A 205 -6.54 9.80 -1.80
CA GLU A 205 -7.19 9.98 -0.50
C GLU A 205 -6.25 10.64 0.52
N ASN A 206 -5.04 10.10 0.68
CA ASN A 206 -4.04 10.64 1.59
C ASN A 206 -3.63 12.07 1.21
N ALA A 207 -3.45 12.36 -0.08
CA ALA A 207 -3.13 13.70 -0.57
C ALA A 207 -4.26 14.71 -0.29
N ALA A 208 -5.52 14.30 -0.45
CA ALA A 208 -6.68 15.13 -0.17
C ALA A 208 -6.84 15.43 1.34
N ILE A 209 -6.53 14.45 2.20
CA ILE A 209 -6.57 14.62 3.66
C ILE A 209 -5.44 15.53 4.14
N THR A 210 -4.20 15.23 3.73
CA THR A 210 -3.02 15.93 4.23
C THR A 210 -2.80 17.30 3.61
N LYS A 211 -3.26 17.50 2.37
CA LYS A 211 -3.05 18.72 1.54
C LYS A 211 -1.59 19.14 1.39
N LYS A 212 -0.64 18.25 1.69
CA LYS A 212 0.80 18.54 1.55
C LYS A 212 1.17 18.51 0.08
N LYS A 213 1.94 19.50 -0.36
CA LYS A 213 2.46 19.59 -1.74
C LYS A 213 3.16 18.30 -2.18
N THR A 214 3.93 17.67 -1.29
CA THR A 214 4.64 16.41 -1.58
C THR A 214 3.70 15.23 -1.82
N ASP A 215 2.58 15.19 -1.12
CA ASP A 215 1.63 14.08 -1.18
C ASP A 215 0.76 14.21 -2.42
N ILE A 216 0.33 15.44 -2.75
CA ILE A 216 -0.31 15.77 -4.04
C ILE A 216 0.62 15.43 -5.21
N PHE A 217 1.90 15.82 -5.12
CA PHE A 217 2.89 15.47 -6.15
C PHE A 217 3.08 13.97 -6.30
N THR A 218 3.15 13.23 -5.18
CA THR A 218 3.27 11.76 -5.20
C THR A 218 2.08 11.10 -5.88
N ALA A 219 0.86 11.53 -5.55
CA ALA A 219 -0.37 10.99 -6.14
C ALA A 219 -0.46 11.26 -7.65
N LYS A 220 -0.09 12.47 -8.09
CA LYS A 220 -0.02 12.84 -9.51
C LYS A 220 1.00 11.98 -10.26
N GLN A 221 2.22 11.94 -9.76
CA GLN A 221 3.32 11.17 -10.36
C GLN A 221 2.97 9.69 -10.50
N TRP A 222 2.34 9.10 -9.48
CA TRP A 222 1.89 7.71 -9.53
C TRP A 222 0.95 7.48 -10.72
N CYS A 223 -0.06 8.33 -10.87
CA CYS A 223 -1.07 8.16 -11.91
C CYS A 223 -0.61 8.62 -13.31
N GLU A 224 0.49 9.37 -13.41
CA GLU A 224 1.06 9.86 -14.68
C GLU A 224 2.15 8.94 -15.24
N ILE A 225 3.01 8.40 -14.38
CA ILE A 225 4.22 7.68 -14.79
C ILE A 225 4.02 6.17 -14.74
N GLN A 226 3.27 5.67 -13.75
CA GLN A 226 3.00 4.25 -13.67
C GLN A 226 1.87 3.87 -14.59
N GLU A 227 2.05 2.79 -15.35
CA GLU A 227 0.97 2.15 -16.07
C GLU A 227 0.03 1.50 -15.07
N LEU A 228 -1.12 2.11 -14.81
CA LEU A 228 -2.10 1.64 -13.83
C LEU A 228 -2.79 0.33 -14.26
N CYS A 229 -2.78 0.04 -15.56
CA CYS A 229 -3.46 -1.10 -16.16
C CYS A 229 -2.60 -1.75 -17.25
N PRO A 230 -1.52 -2.49 -16.90
CA PRO A 230 -0.66 -3.20 -17.86
C PRO A 230 -1.35 -4.40 -18.55
N LEU A 231 -2.68 -4.42 -18.62
CA LEU A 231 -3.46 -5.42 -19.34
C LEU A 231 -3.30 -5.18 -20.85
N SER A 232 -2.27 -5.81 -21.42
CA SER A 232 -1.87 -5.68 -22.83
C SER A 232 -2.73 -6.50 -23.80
N LEU A 233 -3.69 -7.27 -23.30
CA LEU A 233 -4.43 -8.25 -24.09
C LEU A 233 -5.51 -7.59 -24.95
N HIS A 234 -5.09 -7.08 -26.10
CA HIS A 234 -5.95 -6.69 -27.21
C HIS A 234 -6.54 -7.91 -27.94
N LYS A 235 -7.52 -7.64 -28.80
CA LYS A 235 -8.44 -8.55 -29.53
C LYS A 235 -7.83 -9.77 -30.24
N ASP A 236 -6.50 -9.87 -30.34
CA ASP A 236 -5.76 -10.91 -31.06
C ASP A 236 -5.16 -11.97 -30.12
N TYR A 237 -5.71 -12.14 -28.93
CA TYR A 237 -5.17 -13.02 -27.89
C TYR A 237 -4.85 -14.48 -28.31
N PRO A 238 -5.70 -15.19 -29.10
CA PRO A 238 -5.38 -16.55 -29.56
C PRO A 238 -4.09 -16.64 -30.39
N TYR A 239 -3.69 -15.53 -31.03
CA TYR A 239 -2.44 -15.43 -31.79
C TYR A 239 -1.22 -15.44 -30.84
N TYR A 240 -1.26 -14.66 -29.76
CA TYR A 240 -0.13 -14.55 -28.82
C TYR A 240 0.11 -15.86 -28.06
N VAL A 241 -0.91 -16.47 -27.47
CA VAL A 241 -0.74 -17.73 -26.72
C VAL A 241 -0.20 -18.86 -27.59
N LYS A 242 -0.65 -18.91 -28.85
CA LYS A 242 -0.15 -19.91 -29.81
C LYS A 242 1.33 -19.70 -30.13
N ASN A 243 1.75 -18.45 -30.28
CA ASN A 243 3.11 -18.10 -30.64
C ASN A 243 4.05 -18.02 -29.43
N ASP A 244 3.54 -17.90 -28.19
CA ASP A 244 4.35 -17.84 -26.98
C ASP A 244 5.20 -19.10 -26.83
N PHE A 245 4.61 -20.28 -27.05
CA PHE A 245 5.33 -21.55 -27.01
C PHE A 245 6.37 -21.63 -28.14
N GLU A 246 5.99 -21.30 -29.37
CA GLU A 246 6.89 -21.34 -30.53
C GLU A 246 8.09 -20.38 -30.34
N THR A 247 7.86 -19.20 -29.79
CA THR A 247 8.90 -18.20 -29.50
C THR A 247 9.83 -18.67 -28.38
N ILE A 248 9.28 -19.26 -27.32
CA ILE A 248 10.08 -19.74 -26.17
C ILE A 248 10.90 -20.99 -26.55
N MET A 249 10.33 -21.84 -27.41
CA MET A 249 10.93 -23.12 -27.80
C MET A 249 11.74 -23.04 -29.09
N GLU A 250 11.88 -21.85 -29.68
CA GLU A 250 12.70 -21.63 -30.88
C GLU A 250 14.15 -22.07 -30.61
N GLY A 251 14.64 -23.05 -31.39
CA GLY A 251 15.98 -23.60 -31.25
C GLY A 251 16.14 -24.69 -30.18
N CYS A 252 15.11 -25.00 -29.39
CA CYS A 252 15.10 -26.16 -28.51
C CYS A 252 14.71 -27.41 -29.32
N LYS A 253 15.65 -28.36 -29.48
CA LYS A 253 15.30 -29.70 -29.99
C LYS A 253 14.42 -30.39 -28.96
N VAL A 254 13.15 -30.61 -29.31
CA VAL A 254 12.28 -31.49 -28.54
C VAL A 254 12.62 -32.91 -28.99
N ASP A 255 13.32 -33.65 -28.14
CA ASP A 255 13.52 -35.09 -28.29
C ASP A 255 12.20 -35.86 -28.06
#